data_AF-A0A0F9L170-F1
#
_entry.id   AF-A0A0F9L170-F1
#
_cell.length_a   1.000
_cell.length_b   1.000
_cell.length_c   1.000
_cell.angle_alpha   90.00
_cell.angle_beta   90.00
_cell.angle_gamma   90.00
#
_symmetry.space_group_name_H-M   'P 1'
#
loop_
_entity.id
_entity.type
_entity.pdbx_description
1 polymer ?
#
loop_
_entity_poly.entity_id
_entity_poly.type
_entity_poly.pdbx_seq_one_letter_code
_entity_poly.pdbx_strand_id
1 'polypeptide(L)'
;PEMFGQRLMTDMTERPEFYFARKELAKTEADLEAFQRQIMCIYYSLKFYDRTNGWWMDERACEATFKCAYTHFCYNNIPMDPDNLPEGFVSIFKKEKKDESV
;
A
#
# COMPACT_ATOMS: atom_id res chain seq x y z
N PRO A 1 39.22 18.02 -12.83
CA PRO A 1 37.99 17.45 -12.22
C PRO A 1 36.91 18.50 -11.93
N GLU A 2 37.28 19.67 -11.40
CA GLU A 2 36.34 20.73 -10.96
C GLU A 2 35.37 21.26 -12.04
N MET A 3 35.81 21.40 -13.30
CA MET A 3 34.98 21.98 -14.36
C MET A 3 34.00 21.00 -15.05
N PHE A 4 33.89 19.76 -14.58
CA PHE A 4 33.02 18.77 -15.22
C PHE A 4 31.52 19.13 -15.10
N GLY A 5 31.10 19.59 -13.91
CA GLY A 5 29.70 19.96 -13.67
C GLY A 5 29.23 21.16 -14.51
N GLN A 6 30.05 22.20 -14.62
CA GLN A 6 29.73 23.35 -15.49
C GLN A 6 29.64 22.95 -16.97
N ARG A 7 30.59 22.15 -17.47
CA ARG A 7 30.56 21.69 -18.87
C ARG A 7 29.34 20.82 -19.17
N LEU A 8 28.95 19.96 -18.23
CA LEU A 8 27.75 19.14 -18.37
C LEU A 8 26.48 19.99 -18.38
N MET A 9 26.36 20.98 -17.47
CA MET A 9 25.20 21.87 -17.44
C MET A 9 25.08 22.69 -18.73
N THR A 10 26.19 23.23 -19.23
CA THR A 10 26.21 23.94 -20.52
C THR A 10 25.79 23.02 -21.68
N ASP A 11 26.31 21.80 -21.77
CA ASP A 11 25.93 20.84 -22.83
C ASP A 11 24.46 20.41 -22.71
N MET A 12 23.93 20.25 -21.49
CA MET A 12 22.50 19.97 -21.26
C MET A 12 21.60 21.14 -21.70
N THR A 13 22.05 22.38 -21.54
CA THR A 13 21.30 23.57 -22.01
C THR A 13 21.39 23.78 -23.52
N GLU A 14 22.53 23.44 -24.14
CA GLU A 14 22.76 23.60 -25.57
C GLU A 14 22.13 22.45 -26.39
N ARG A 15 22.01 21.26 -25.80
CA ARG A 15 21.47 20.06 -26.46
C ARG A 15 20.41 19.36 -25.59
N PRO A 16 19.33 20.06 -25.20
CA PRO A 16 18.30 19.49 -24.33
C PRO A 16 17.65 18.25 -24.94
N GLU A 17 17.53 18.17 -26.27
CA GLU A 17 16.97 17.02 -27.01
C GLU A 17 17.75 15.71 -26.75
N PHE A 18 19.06 15.79 -26.47
CA PHE A 18 19.89 14.62 -26.21
C PHE A 18 19.69 14.06 -24.80
N TYR A 19 19.49 14.95 -23.81
CA TYR A 19 19.38 14.59 -22.39
C TYR A 19 17.93 14.41 -21.92
N PHE A 20 16.98 15.10 -22.55
CA PHE A 20 15.56 15.07 -22.22
C PHE A 20 14.71 14.48 -23.36
N ALA A 21 15.33 13.63 -24.19
CA ALA A 21 14.63 12.89 -25.23
C ALA A 21 13.43 12.16 -24.60
N ARG A 22 12.22 12.51 -25.04
CA ARG A 22 11.01 11.80 -24.65
C ARG A 22 10.91 10.56 -25.51
N LYS A 23 10.96 9.38 -24.88
CA LYS A 23 10.63 8.13 -25.55
C LYS A 23 9.12 7.93 -25.50
N GLU A 24 8.50 7.84 -26.67
CA GLU A 24 7.09 7.45 -26.74
C GLU A 24 6.92 6.03 -26.19
N LEU A 25 5.99 5.89 -25.26
CA LEU A 25 5.57 4.60 -24.73
C LEU A 25 4.35 4.15 -25.53
N ALA A 26 4.58 3.41 -26.61
CA ALA A 26 3.52 2.79 -27.37
C ALA A 26 2.82 1.73 -26.51
N LYS A 27 1.51 1.90 -26.29
CA LYS A 27 0.66 0.89 -25.67
C LYS A 27 -0.20 0.30 -26.78
N THR A 28 0.01 -0.98 -27.08
CA THR A 28 -0.79 -1.67 -28.08
C THR A 28 -2.11 -2.14 -27.46
N GLU A 29 -3.11 -2.44 -28.30
CA GLU A 29 -4.36 -3.05 -27.83
C GLU A 29 -4.09 -4.39 -27.11
N ALA A 30 -3.13 -5.18 -27.61
CA ALA A 30 -2.71 -6.41 -26.97
C ALA A 30 -2.13 -6.21 -25.57
N ASP A 31 -1.35 -5.14 -25.34
CA ASP A 31 -0.83 -4.79 -24.02
C ASP A 31 -1.96 -4.42 -23.06
N LEU A 32 -2.95 -3.67 -23.53
CA LEU A 32 -4.11 -3.28 -22.75
C LEU A 32 -4.95 -4.52 -22.37
N GLU A 33 -5.19 -5.43 -23.30
CA GLU A 33 -5.89 -6.69 -23.02
C GLU A 33 -5.13 -7.55 -22.00
N ALA A 34 -3.81 -7.69 -22.17
CA ALA A 34 -2.98 -8.43 -21.24
C ALA A 34 -3.06 -7.83 -19.83
N PHE A 35 -3.01 -6.50 -19.73
CA PHE A 35 -3.14 -5.79 -18.47
C PHE A 35 -4.52 -5.96 -17.83
N GLN A 36 -5.60 -5.89 -18.62
CA GLN A 36 -6.95 -6.16 -18.13
C GLN A 36 -7.08 -7.58 -17.56
N ARG A 37 -6.52 -8.59 -18.24
CA ARG A 37 -6.50 -9.97 -17.73
C ARG A 37 -5.76 -10.07 -16.39
N GLN A 38 -4.64 -9.38 -16.23
CA GLN A 38 -3.90 -9.35 -14.97
C GLN A 38 -4.72 -8.74 -13.83
N ILE A 39 -5.41 -7.61 -14.08
CA ILE A 39 -6.31 -7.01 -13.08
C ILE A 39 -7.40 -7.98 -12.66
N MET A 40 -8.01 -8.68 -13.63
CA MET A 40 -9.06 -9.67 -13.33
C MET A 40 -8.52 -10.83 -12.48
N CYS A 41 -7.31 -11.32 -12.77
CA CYS A 41 -6.67 -12.34 -11.94
C CYS A 41 -6.49 -11.86 -10.50
N ILE A 42 -5.99 -10.64 -10.30
CA ILE A 42 -5.83 -10.04 -8.95
C ILE A 42 -7.18 -9.99 -8.24
N TYR A 43 -8.23 -9.52 -8.92
CA TYR A 43 -9.59 -9.46 -8.35
C TYR A 43 -10.09 -10.84 -7.90
N TYR A 44 -9.98 -11.85 -8.75
CA TYR A 44 -10.44 -13.21 -8.40
C TYR A 44 -9.64 -13.80 -7.25
N SER A 45 -8.32 -13.57 -7.20
CA SER A 45 -7.50 -13.96 -6.06
C SER A 45 -7.99 -13.30 -4.77
N LEU A 46 -8.20 -11.98 -4.77
CA LEU A 46 -8.70 -11.26 -3.58
C LEU A 46 -10.06 -11.81 -3.11
N LYS A 47 -11.00 -12.04 -4.04
CA LYS A 47 -12.31 -12.62 -3.71
C LYS A 47 -12.23 -14.04 -3.18
N PHE A 48 -11.29 -14.83 -3.69
CA PHE A 48 -11.06 -16.18 -3.21
C PHE A 48 -10.55 -16.17 -1.76
N TYR A 49 -9.55 -15.35 -1.46
CA TYR A 49 -8.98 -15.23 -0.12
C TYR A 49 -9.98 -14.66 0.89
N ASP A 50 -10.77 -13.67 0.49
CA ASP A 50 -11.85 -13.11 1.31
C ASP A 50 -12.87 -14.19 1.70
N ARG A 51 -13.31 -15.01 0.74
CA ARG A 51 -14.28 -16.09 1.00
C ARG A 51 -13.71 -17.23 1.85
N THR A 52 -12.44 -17.59 1.65
CA THR A 52 -11.80 -18.71 2.37
C THR A 52 -11.15 -18.30 3.68
N ASN A 53 -11.11 -16.99 3.97
CA ASN A 53 -10.29 -16.40 5.03
C ASN A 53 -8.83 -16.88 4.99
N GLY A 54 -8.30 -17.08 3.78
CA GLY A 54 -6.99 -17.70 3.52
C GLY A 54 -5.84 -16.70 3.42
N TRP A 55 -5.96 -15.53 4.05
CA TRP A 55 -4.95 -14.49 3.98
C TRP A 55 -3.64 -14.96 4.63
N TRP A 56 -2.52 -14.77 3.93
CA TRP A 56 -1.22 -14.99 4.53
C TRP A 56 -0.93 -13.90 5.55
N MET A 57 -0.41 -14.29 6.70
CA MET A 57 0.11 -13.37 7.70
C MET A 57 1.58 -13.11 7.37
N ASP A 58 1.91 -11.89 6.96
CA ASP A 58 3.29 -11.45 6.76
C ASP A 58 3.60 -10.30 7.71
N GLU A 59 4.31 -10.61 8.80
CA GLU A 59 4.72 -9.61 9.79
C GLU A 59 5.70 -8.58 9.20
N ARG A 60 6.44 -8.92 8.13
CA ARG A 60 7.35 -7.97 7.48
C ARG A 60 6.58 -6.85 6.79
N ALA A 61 5.38 -7.13 6.33
CA ALA A 61 4.51 -6.12 5.74
C ALA A 61 4.10 -5.05 6.76
N CYS A 62 4.05 -5.37 8.05
CA CYS A 62 3.74 -4.42 9.12
C CYS A 62 4.85 -3.37 9.32
N GLU A 63 6.09 -3.68 8.92
CA GLU A 63 7.26 -2.81 9.02
C GLU A 63 7.61 -2.09 7.70
N ALA A 64 6.77 -2.21 6.68
CA ALA A 64 6.95 -1.52 5.41
C ALA A 64 6.85 0.02 5.54
N THR A 65 7.28 0.75 4.50
CA THR A 65 7.27 2.23 4.47
C THR A 65 5.91 2.84 4.79
N PHE A 66 4.83 2.17 4.37
CA PHE A 66 3.45 2.56 4.67
C PHE A 66 2.86 1.59 5.69
N LYS A 67 2.98 1.94 6.97
CA LYS A 67 2.50 1.11 8.08
C LYS A 67 0.98 1.22 8.23
N CYS A 68 0.38 0.16 8.74
CA CYS A 68 -1.03 0.18 9.12
C CYS A 68 -1.26 1.22 10.24
N ALA A 69 -2.32 2.01 10.15
CA ALA A 69 -2.70 2.98 11.19
C ALA A 69 -2.96 2.32 12.55
N TYR A 70 -3.33 1.04 12.54
CA TYR A 70 -3.66 0.25 13.72
C TYR A 70 -2.50 -0.62 14.23
N THR A 71 -1.28 -0.47 13.68
CA THR A 71 -0.12 -1.26 14.12
C THR A 71 0.15 -1.10 15.62
N HIS A 72 -0.13 0.07 16.19
CA HIS A 72 0.06 0.32 17.62
C HIS A 72 -0.87 -0.53 18.52
N PHE A 73 -2.09 -0.87 18.06
CA PHE A 73 -2.96 -1.78 18.79
C PHE A 73 -2.42 -3.21 18.74
N CYS A 74 -1.98 -3.64 17.55
CA CYS A 74 -1.48 -5.00 17.30
C CYS A 74 -0.20 -5.30 18.10
N TYR A 75 0.82 -4.44 18.02
CA TYR A 75 2.10 -4.68 18.69
C TYR A 75 2.05 -4.55 20.21
N ASN A 76 1.16 -3.72 20.74
CA ASN A 76 1.03 -3.54 22.18
C ASN A 76 0.01 -4.50 22.83
N ASN A 77 -0.57 -5.43 22.06
CA ASN A 77 -1.62 -6.35 22.52
C ASN A 77 -2.77 -5.62 23.24
N ILE A 78 -3.16 -4.44 22.74
CA ILE A 78 -4.24 -3.66 23.36
C ILE A 78 -5.58 -4.32 22.99
N PRO A 79 -6.43 -4.67 23.96
CA PRO A 79 -7.73 -5.25 23.67
C PRO A 79 -8.64 -4.21 22.99
N MET A 80 -9.32 -4.64 21.92
CA MET A 80 -10.29 -3.83 21.17
C MET A 80 -11.63 -3.80 21.90
N ASP A 81 -11.66 -3.17 23.07
CA ASP A 81 -12.84 -3.00 23.90
C ASP A 81 -13.62 -1.72 23.53
N PRO A 82 -14.90 -1.58 23.93
CA PRO A 82 -15.67 -0.36 23.73
C PRO A 82 -15.01 0.94 24.22
N ASP A 83 -14.07 0.82 25.16
CA ASP A 83 -13.35 1.97 25.72
C ASP A 83 -12.06 2.31 24.95
N ASN A 84 -11.57 1.37 24.12
CA ASN A 84 -10.27 1.44 23.41
C ASN A 84 -10.44 1.20 21.90
N LEU A 85 -11.51 1.71 21.29
CA LEU A 85 -11.70 1.63 19.84
C LEU A 85 -10.88 2.69 19.10
N PRO A 86 -10.37 2.38 17.90
CA PRO A 86 -9.87 3.40 16.99
C PRO A 86 -10.98 4.40 16.62
N GLU A 87 -10.62 5.66 16.38
CA GLU A 87 -11.58 6.70 16.00
C GLU A 87 -12.41 6.30 14.78
N GLY A 88 -13.73 6.49 14.87
CA GLY A 88 -14.68 6.18 13.80
C GLY A 88 -15.18 4.73 13.75
N PHE A 89 -14.70 3.84 14.62
CA PHE A 89 -15.20 2.47 14.73
C PHE A 89 -16.28 2.34 15.81
N VAL A 90 -17.26 1.47 15.55
CA VAL A 90 -18.32 1.12 16.50
C VAL A 90 -18.20 -0.35 16.84
N SER A 91 -18.12 -0.69 18.13
CA SER A 91 -18.20 -2.08 18.56
C SER A 91 -19.60 -2.63 18.31
N ILE A 92 -19.68 -3.75 17.59
CA ILE A 92 -20.90 -4.54 17.41
C ILE A 92 -21.22 -5.42 18.62
N PHE A 93 -20.26 -5.60 19.53
CA PHE A 93 -20.40 -6.46 20.71
C PHE A 93 -20.86 -5.61 21.91
N LYS A 94 -22.00 -5.99 22.51
CA LYS A 94 -22.49 -5.36 23.75
C LYS A 94 -21.62 -5.81 24.91
N LYS A 95 -21.12 -4.88 25.73
CA LYS A 95 -20.56 -5.18 27.05
C LYS A 95 -21.62 -5.94 27.84
N GLU A 96 -21.36 -7.21 28.15
CA GLU A 96 -22.10 -7.88 29.22
C GLU A 96 -21.81 -7.09 30.50
N LYS A 97 -22.87 -6.61 31.16
CA LYS A 97 -22.73 -5.98 32.48
C LYS A 97 -22.14 -7.04 33.40
N LYS A 98 -20.91 -6.83 33.88
CA LYS A 98 -20.43 -7.55 35.06
C LYS A 98 -21.31 -7.12 36.21
N ASP A 99 -22.19 -8.01 36.66
CA ASP A 99 -22.85 -7.89 37.95
C ASP A 99 -21.76 -7.93 39.02
N GLU A 100 -21.41 -6.77 39.57
CA GLU A 100 -20.67 -6.66 40.82
C GLU A 100 -21.60 -7.09 41.96
N SER A 101 -21.62 -8.39 42.25
CA SER A 101 -22.16 -8.92 43.50
C SER A 101 -21.01 -9.11 44.50
N VAL A 102 -20.86 -8.14 45.39
CA VAL A 102 -20.23 -8.29 46.71
C VAL A 102 -21.31 -8.18 47.76
#